data_AF-A0A949L4A6-F1
#
_entry.id   AF-A0A949L4A6-F1
#
_cell.length_a   1.000
_cell.length_b   1.000
_cell.length_c   1.000
_cell.angle_alpha   90.00
_cell.angle_beta   90.00
_cell.angle_gamma   90.00
#
_symmetry.space_group_name_H-M   'P 1'
#
loop_
_entity.id
_entity.type
_entity.pdbx_description
1 polymer ?
#
loop_
_entity_poly.entity_id
_entity_poly.type
_entity_poly.pdbx_seq_one_letter_code
_entity_poly.pdbx_strand_id
1 'polypeptide(L)'
;MSKLIAVSILLIALLAGCVGVDKDVDVTINDFSSWDDQQVYSFLREVFDHTQTANTMSFKTKAEIVTYYEEYFSKTLSEEIANSLFQENSNGDGWSVVQGSDGGFFVYEDDEYNEITITNNKDAINFMAKYEIGLWSSVEYVIENPDHPIITQWINK
;
A
#
# COMPACT_ATOMS: atom_id res chain seq x y z
N MET A 1 9.98 77.14 -3.80
CA MET A 1 9.45 76.29 -4.89
C MET A 1 8.63 75.19 -4.24
N SER A 2 7.31 75.30 -4.32
CA SER A 2 6.35 74.32 -3.80
C SER A 2 5.60 73.74 -4.99
N LYS A 3 5.64 72.41 -5.15
CA LYS A 3 4.76 71.56 -5.98
C LYS A 3 4.97 70.12 -5.49
N LEU A 4 4.02 69.21 -5.41
CA LEU A 4 2.56 69.14 -5.41
C LEU A 4 2.29 67.64 -5.12
N ILE A 5 1.22 67.35 -4.38
CA ILE A 5 0.73 65.98 -4.13
C ILE A 5 0.14 65.41 -5.43
N ALA A 6 0.37 64.12 -5.68
CA ALA A 6 -0.51 63.24 -6.48
C ALA A 6 -0.36 61.82 -5.90
N VAL A 7 -1.23 61.39 -4.98
CA VAL A 7 -2.47 60.63 -5.22
C VAL A 7 -2.29 59.41 -6.15
N SER A 8 -2.48 58.27 -5.51
CA SER A 8 -2.62 56.89 -5.97
C SER A 8 -3.09 56.65 -7.40
N ILE A 9 -2.41 55.74 -8.09
CA ILE A 9 -3.04 54.86 -9.09
C ILE A 9 -2.59 53.43 -8.78
N LEU A 10 -3.51 52.69 -8.17
CA LEU A 10 -3.57 51.24 -8.26
C LEU A 10 -3.84 50.91 -9.74
N LEU A 11 -2.89 50.26 -10.41
CA LEU A 11 -3.15 49.59 -11.68
C LEU A 11 -2.43 48.24 -11.64
N ILE A 12 -3.25 47.22 -11.41
CA ILE A 12 -2.95 45.82 -11.58
C ILE A 12 -2.54 45.63 -13.04
N ALA A 13 -1.26 45.41 -13.29
CA ALA A 13 -0.78 44.80 -14.51
C ALA A 13 -0.40 43.36 -14.18
N LEU A 14 -1.38 42.49 -14.42
CA LEU A 14 -1.22 41.06 -14.54
C LEU A 14 -0.15 40.74 -15.61
N LEU A 15 0.61 39.69 -15.31
CA LEU A 15 1.28 38.74 -16.21
C LEU A 15 2.76 38.94 -16.54
N ALA A 16 3.43 37.78 -16.38
CA ALA A 16 4.62 37.31 -17.06
C ALA A 16 5.96 37.78 -16.50
N GLY A 17 6.32 37.21 -15.35
CA GLY A 17 7.69 37.03 -14.92
C GLY A 17 7.79 35.72 -14.16
N CYS A 18 7.67 34.61 -14.89
CA CYS A 18 7.89 33.25 -14.40
C CYS A 18 9.31 33.13 -13.85
N VAL A 19 9.50 33.46 -12.58
CA VAL A 19 10.58 32.89 -11.79
C VAL A 19 9.91 31.73 -11.07
N GLY A 20 9.72 30.65 -11.83
CA GLY A 20 9.37 29.35 -11.28
C GLY A 20 10.45 29.03 -10.26
N VAL A 21 10.14 29.27 -9.00
CA VAL A 21 10.72 28.46 -7.95
C VAL A 21 10.18 27.07 -8.27
N ASP A 22 10.99 26.22 -8.89
CA ASP A 22 10.76 24.77 -8.95
C ASP A 22 10.74 24.27 -7.50
N LYS A 23 9.62 24.53 -6.84
CA LYS A 23 9.09 23.78 -5.72
C LYS A 23 8.14 22.81 -6.37
N ASP A 24 8.71 21.72 -6.84
CA ASP A 24 8.14 20.38 -6.84
C ASP A 24 9.17 19.54 -7.60
N VAL A 25 10.27 19.22 -6.90
CA VAL A 25 10.95 17.98 -7.23
C VAL A 25 9.97 16.92 -6.73
N ASP A 26 9.08 16.52 -7.62
CA ASP A 26 8.29 15.31 -7.52
C ASP A 26 9.29 14.15 -7.56
N VAL A 27 9.97 13.92 -6.43
CA VAL A 27 10.73 12.70 -6.24
C VAL A 27 9.71 11.65 -5.84
N THR A 28 8.97 11.15 -6.82
CA THR A 28 8.45 9.78 -6.73
C THR A 28 9.71 8.93 -6.52
N ILE A 29 10.00 8.54 -5.27
CA ILE A 29 11.05 7.57 -4.98
C ILE A 29 10.47 6.21 -5.39
N ASN A 30 10.36 6.02 -6.71
CA ASN A 30 9.94 4.81 -7.40
C ASN A 30 11.20 4.05 -7.82
N ASP A 31 12.07 3.78 -6.83
CA ASP A 31 13.28 3.00 -7.05
C ASP A 31 13.52 2.04 -5.88
N PHE A 32 12.90 0.87 -5.95
CA PHE A 32 13.11 -0.20 -4.98
C PHE A 32 14.51 -0.81 -5.06
N SER A 33 15.35 -0.47 -6.05
CA SER A 33 16.75 -0.93 -6.05
C SER A 33 17.55 -0.38 -4.87
N SER A 34 17.03 0.66 -4.21
CA SER A 34 17.60 1.24 -2.99
C SER A 34 17.12 0.60 -1.69
N TRP A 35 16.08 -0.24 -1.74
CA TRP A 35 15.57 -0.91 -0.55
C TRP A 35 16.48 -2.06 -0.17
N ASP A 36 16.84 -2.13 1.11
CA ASP A 36 17.42 -3.33 1.69
C ASP A 36 16.35 -4.32 2.18
N ASP A 37 16.78 -5.53 2.51
CA ASP A 37 15.87 -6.59 2.97
C ASP A 37 15.09 -6.17 4.22
N GLN A 38 15.70 -5.40 5.14
CA GLN A 38 15.05 -4.95 6.37
C GLN A 38 13.87 -4.01 6.06
N GLN A 39 14.01 -3.14 5.06
CA GLN A 39 12.91 -2.28 4.59
C GLN A 39 11.77 -3.11 4.00
N VAL A 40 12.09 -4.12 3.18
CA VAL A 40 11.09 -5.04 2.61
C VAL A 40 10.34 -5.79 3.72
N TYR A 41 11.05 -6.35 4.69
CA TYR A 41 10.43 -7.03 5.83
C TYR A 41 9.58 -6.10 6.68
N SER A 42 10.03 -4.87 6.91
CA SER A 42 9.28 -3.89 7.70
C SER A 42 7.95 -3.56 7.02
N PHE A 43 7.95 -3.36 5.70
CA PHE A 43 6.74 -3.15 4.92
C PHE A 43 5.81 -4.37 4.97
N LEU A 44 6.33 -5.58 4.74
CA LEU A 44 5.53 -6.80 4.81
C LEU A 44 4.93 -7.00 6.21
N ARG A 45 5.66 -6.64 7.26
CA ARG A 45 5.15 -6.69 8.64
C ARG A 45 4.02 -5.70 8.88
N GLU A 46 4.14 -4.50 8.37
CA GLU A 46 3.08 -3.49 8.40
C GLU A 46 1.82 -3.99 7.70
N VAL A 47 1.96 -4.57 6.50
CA VAL A 47 0.85 -5.19 5.77
C VAL A 47 0.22 -6.33 6.58
N PHE A 48 1.04 -7.20 7.18
CA PHE A 48 0.56 -8.28 8.05
C PHE A 48 -0.28 -7.75 9.20
N ASP A 49 0.24 -6.80 9.97
CA ASP A 49 -0.44 -6.21 11.12
C ASP A 49 -1.75 -5.51 10.69
N HIS A 50 -1.77 -4.87 9.52
CA HIS A 50 -2.98 -4.31 8.90
C HIS A 50 -4.04 -5.38 8.61
N THR A 51 -3.64 -6.50 8.00
CA THR A 51 -4.56 -7.61 7.71
C THR A 51 -5.07 -8.28 8.98
N GLN A 52 -4.25 -8.43 10.02
CA GLN A 52 -4.66 -9.00 11.30
C GLN A 52 -5.66 -8.10 12.02
N THR A 53 -5.50 -6.79 11.93
CA THR A 53 -6.41 -5.81 12.55
C THR A 53 -7.83 -5.96 11.99
N ALA A 54 -7.95 -6.20 10.68
CA ALA A 54 -9.24 -6.39 10.00
C ALA A 54 -10.09 -7.52 10.61
N ASN A 55 -9.47 -8.57 11.16
CA ASN A 55 -10.16 -9.71 11.79
C ASN A 55 -11.01 -9.30 13.00
N THR A 56 -10.67 -8.17 13.63
CA THR A 56 -11.37 -7.65 14.81
C THR A 56 -12.29 -6.47 14.50
N MET A 57 -12.27 -5.99 13.26
CA MET A 57 -13.09 -4.87 12.82
C MET A 57 -14.51 -5.33 12.45
N SER A 58 -15.45 -4.41 12.55
CA SER A 58 -16.83 -4.60 12.08
C SER A 58 -17.10 -3.65 10.92
N PHE A 59 -17.03 -4.18 9.71
CA PHE A 59 -17.33 -3.41 8.50
C PHE A 59 -18.84 -3.39 8.27
N LYS A 60 -19.38 -2.27 7.79
CA LYS A 60 -20.80 -2.15 7.44
C LYS A 60 -21.08 -2.60 6.02
N THR A 61 -20.13 -2.40 5.13
CA THR A 61 -20.28 -2.78 3.72
C THR A 61 -19.02 -3.46 3.20
N LYS A 62 -19.20 -4.24 2.13
CA LYS A 62 -18.06 -4.77 1.37
C LYS A 62 -17.17 -3.69 0.78
N ALA A 63 -17.73 -2.54 0.41
CA ALA A 63 -16.95 -1.41 -0.12
C ALA A 63 -15.98 -0.86 0.93
N GLU A 64 -16.39 -0.81 2.21
CA GLU A 64 -15.49 -0.40 3.31
C GLU A 64 -14.33 -1.39 3.49
N ILE A 65 -14.57 -2.70 3.29
CA ILE A 65 -13.50 -3.70 3.29
C ILE A 65 -12.52 -3.43 2.14
N VAL A 66 -13.02 -3.24 0.92
CA VAL A 66 -12.17 -2.97 -0.25
C VAL A 66 -11.32 -1.72 -0.01
N THR A 67 -11.93 -0.61 0.41
CA THR A 67 -11.21 0.63 0.71
C THR A 67 -10.19 0.47 1.83
N TYR A 68 -10.45 -0.37 2.83
CA TYR A 68 -9.48 -0.67 3.88
C TYR A 68 -8.25 -1.42 3.33
N TYR A 69 -8.45 -2.41 2.46
CA TYR A 69 -7.33 -3.15 1.87
C TYR A 69 -6.58 -2.36 0.79
N GLU A 70 -7.21 -1.37 0.13
CA GLU A 70 -6.56 -0.50 -0.85
C GLU A 70 -5.37 0.31 -0.30
N GLU A 71 -5.20 0.39 1.03
CA GLU A 71 -4.03 1.01 1.68
C GLU A 71 -2.71 0.31 1.31
N TYR A 72 -2.72 -1.03 1.18
CA TYR A 72 -1.52 -1.83 0.89
C TYR A 72 -1.66 -2.76 -0.30
N PHE A 73 -2.86 -2.91 -0.85
CA PHE A 73 -3.13 -3.84 -1.94
C PHE A 73 -3.71 -3.09 -3.13
N SER A 74 -3.44 -3.57 -4.35
CA SER A 74 -4.14 -3.07 -5.53
C SER A 74 -5.65 -3.21 -5.33
N LYS A 75 -6.42 -2.35 -6.00
CA LYS A 75 -7.89 -2.45 -5.98
C LYS A 75 -8.39 -3.85 -6.33
N THR A 76 -7.81 -4.45 -7.37
CA THR A 76 -8.17 -5.81 -7.81
C THR A 76 -7.93 -6.83 -6.70
N LEU A 77 -6.77 -6.81 -6.05
CA LEU A 77 -6.45 -7.74 -4.98
C LEU A 77 -7.29 -7.48 -3.72
N SER A 78 -7.59 -6.21 -3.41
CA SER A 78 -8.50 -5.82 -2.33
C SER A 78 -9.92 -6.37 -2.52
N GLU A 79 -10.43 -6.34 -3.76
CA GLU A 79 -11.70 -6.95 -4.11
C GLU A 79 -11.67 -8.48 -3.96
N GLU A 80 -10.58 -9.14 -4.39
CA GLU A 80 -10.38 -10.59 -4.21
C GLU A 80 -10.34 -10.99 -2.74
N ILE A 81 -9.64 -10.22 -1.90
CA ILE A 81 -9.61 -10.41 -0.45
C ILE A 81 -11.02 -10.27 0.15
N ALA A 82 -11.73 -9.19 -0.18
CA ALA A 82 -13.09 -8.96 0.29
C ALA A 82 -14.07 -10.05 -0.17
N ASN A 83 -13.85 -10.65 -1.34
CA ASN A 83 -14.67 -11.73 -1.89
C ASN A 83 -14.38 -13.09 -1.22
N SER A 84 -13.12 -13.35 -0.85
CA SER A 84 -12.67 -14.66 -0.39
C SER A 84 -12.70 -14.80 1.12
N LEU A 85 -12.40 -13.73 1.85
CA LEU A 85 -12.21 -13.79 3.30
C LEU A 85 -13.39 -13.24 4.10
N PHE A 86 -14.26 -12.44 3.50
CA PHE A 86 -15.34 -11.77 4.21
C PHE A 86 -16.72 -12.22 3.74
N GLN A 87 -17.66 -12.26 4.66
CA GLN A 87 -19.07 -12.55 4.39
C GLN A 87 -19.98 -11.61 5.18
N GLU A 88 -21.17 -11.36 4.65
CA GLU A 88 -22.21 -10.65 5.38
C GLU A 88 -22.67 -11.50 6.58
N ASN A 89 -22.80 -10.87 7.74
CA ASN A 89 -23.27 -11.51 8.95
C ASN A 89 -24.74 -11.94 8.77
N SER A 90 -25.13 -13.07 9.35
CA SER A 90 -26.48 -13.63 9.18
C SER A 90 -27.63 -12.73 9.66
N ASN A 91 -27.33 -11.76 10.54
CA ASN A 91 -28.27 -10.74 11.01
C ASN A 91 -28.32 -9.48 10.12
N GLY A 92 -27.48 -9.39 9.08
CA GLY A 92 -27.39 -8.23 8.20
C GLY A 92 -26.69 -7.00 8.82
N ASP A 93 -26.08 -7.12 10.00
CA ASP A 93 -25.52 -5.97 10.74
C ASP A 93 -24.11 -5.53 10.28
N GLY A 94 -23.59 -6.18 9.23
CA GLY A 94 -22.30 -5.87 8.64
C GLY A 94 -21.62 -7.09 8.03
N TRP A 95 -20.31 -6.96 7.82
CA TRP A 95 -19.45 -7.96 7.23
C TRP A 95 -18.32 -8.32 8.20
N SER A 96 -17.97 -9.60 8.25
CA SER A 96 -16.87 -10.12 9.07
C SER A 96 -16.11 -11.21 8.33
N VAL A 97 -14.94 -11.56 8.87
CA VAL A 97 -14.12 -12.64 8.33
C VAL A 97 -14.85 -13.98 8.47
N VAL A 98 -14.80 -14.79 7.41
CA VAL A 98 -15.36 -16.14 7.36
C VAL A 98 -14.69 -16.99 8.45
N GLN A 99 -15.48 -17.62 9.32
CA GLN A 99 -14.90 -18.49 10.36
C GLN A 99 -14.08 -19.63 9.75
N GLY A 100 -12.85 -19.80 10.24
CA GLY A 100 -11.94 -20.85 9.78
C GLY A 100 -11.22 -20.54 8.47
N SER A 101 -11.31 -19.32 7.94
CA SER A 101 -10.33 -18.85 6.97
C SER A 101 -9.07 -18.40 7.71
N ASP A 102 -7.95 -19.06 7.44
CA ASP A 102 -6.61 -18.60 7.86
C ASP A 102 -6.14 -17.47 6.96
N GLY A 103 -7.04 -16.55 6.60
CA GLY A 103 -6.91 -15.59 5.50
C GLY A 103 -5.78 -14.57 5.60
N GLY A 104 -4.87 -14.72 6.55
CA GLY A 104 -3.76 -13.82 6.73
C GLY A 104 -2.73 -14.03 5.63
N PHE A 105 -2.48 -12.97 4.88
CA PHE A 105 -1.12 -12.59 4.54
C PHE A 105 -0.12 -13.11 5.60
N PHE A 106 0.96 -13.79 5.20
CA PHE A 106 1.89 -14.39 6.15
C PHE A 106 3.26 -13.74 6.00
N VAL A 107 3.79 -13.21 7.09
CA VAL A 107 5.19 -12.80 7.18
C VAL A 107 5.93 -13.94 7.83
N TYR A 108 6.69 -14.67 7.02
CA TYR A 108 7.63 -15.68 7.49
C TYR A 108 8.94 -14.98 7.84
N GLU A 109 9.53 -15.36 8.97
CA GLU A 109 10.91 -14.97 9.30
C GLU A 109 11.87 -15.99 8.66
N ASP A 110 13.02 -15.51 8.18
CA ASP A 110 14.05 -16.38 7.61
C ASP A 110 14.68 -17.21 8.74
N ASP A 111 14.48 -18.53 8.71
CA ASP A 111 14.93 -19.44 9.75
C ASP A 111 15.25 -20.83 9.18
N GLU A 112 15.44 -21.84 10.04
CA GLU A 112 15.77 -23.20 9.57
C GLU A 112 14.63 -23.91 8.82
N TYR A 113 13.40 -23.39 8.92
CA TYR A 113 12.18 -23.96 8.34
C TYR A 113 11.62 -23.15 7.18
N ASN A 114 12.11 -21.92 7.00
CA ASN A 114 11.65 -21.00 5.97
C ASN A 114 12.82 -20.56 5.08
N GLU A 115 12.63 -20.60 3.76
CA GLU A 115 13.58 -20.03 2.80
C GLU A 115 12.95 -18.76 2.21
N ILE A 116 13.60 -17.61 2.42
CA ILE A 116 13.11 -16.34 1.90
C ILE A 116 14.03 -15.84 0.78
N THR A 117 13.41 -15.45 -0.33
CA THR A 117 14.08 -14.82 -1.47
C THR A 117 13.46 -13.47 -1.77
N ILE A 118 14.28 -12.42 -1.76
CA ILE A 118 13.88 -11.06 -2.10
C ILE A 118 14.61 -10.65 -3.37
N THR A 119 13.87 -10.18 -4.36
CA THR A 119 14.43 -9.67 -5.62
C THR A 119 13.91 -8.27 -5.88
N ASN A 120 14.78 -7.28 -5.70
CA ASN A 120 14.48 -5.88 -5.92
C ASN A 120 14.90 -5.47 -7.33
N ASN A 121 14.04 -4.75 -8.03
CA ASN A 121 14.41 -3.96 -9.20
C ASN A 121 13.89 -2.53 -8.99
N LYS A 122 13.97 -1.68 -10.00
CA LYS A 122 13.53 -0.29 -9.85
C LYS A 122 12.04 -0.17 -9.53
N ASP A 123 11.22 -0.92 -10.26
CA ASP A 123 9.77 -0.73 -10.31
C ASP A 123 9.01 -1.71 -9.41
N ALA A 124 9.64 -2.83 -9.04
CA ALA A 124 9.01 -3.87 -8.24
C ALA A 124 9.97 -4.61 -7.29
N ILE A 125 9.38 -5.15 -6.22
CA ILE A 125 9.98 -6.16 -5.34
C ILE A 125 9.21 -7.47 -5.54
N ASN A 126 9.93 -8.56 -5.76
CA ASN A 126 9.38 -9.91 -5.70
C ASN A 126 9.85 -10.55 -4.40
N PHE A 127 8.91 -10.92 -3.55
CA PHE A 127 9.18 -11.65 -2.31
C PHE A 127 8.64 -13.06 -2.44
N MET A 128 9.48 -14.06 -2.20
CA MET A 128 9.08 -15.46 -2.14
C MET A 128 9.49 -16.04 -0.80
N ALA A 129 8.53 -16.55 -0.04
CA ALA A 129 8.78 -17.34 1.16
C ALA A 129 8.34 -18.79 0.93
N LYS A 130 9.26 -19.74 1.12
CA LYS A 130 8.96 -21.16 1.16
C LYS A 130 9.00 -21.61 2.62
N TYR A 131 8.07 -22.43 3.02
CA TYR A 131 7.94 -22.86 4.42
C TYR A 131 7.44 -24.30 4.50
N GLU A 132 7.79 -24.99 5.59
CA GLU A 132 7.38 -26.37 5.83
C GLU A 132 6.15 -26.43 6.76
N ILE A 133 4.97 -26.75 6.21
CA ILE A 133 3.77 -27.13 6.99
C ILE A 133 3.34 -28.54 6.56
N GLY A 134 4.11 -29.54 7.01
CA GLY A 134 3.91 -30.96 6.65
C GLY A 134 4.32 -31.34 5.22
N LEU A 135 4.23 -30.40 4.28
CA LEU A 135 4.84 -30.40 2.94
C LEU A 135 5.45 -29.01 2.67
N TRP A 136 6.34 -28.93 1.68
CA TRP A 136 6.86 -27.64 1.21
C TRP A 136 5.74 -26.86 0.52
N SER A 137 5.42 -25.69 1.05
CA SER A 137 4.53 -24.70 0.43
C SER A 137 5.30 -23.42 0.15
N SER A 138 4.85 -22.64 -0.82
CA SER A 138 5.47 -21.33 -1.08
C SER A 138 4.45 -20.26 -1.32
N VAL A 139 4.78 -19.05 -0.86
CA VAL A 139 4.06 -17.83 -1.14
C VAL A 139 4.92 -16.87 -1.94
N GLU A 140 4.34 -16.23 -2.94
CA GLU A 140 4.97 -15.20 -3.76
C GLU A 140 4.14 -13.92 -3.73
N TYR A 141 4.79 -12.79 -3.45
CA TYR A 141 4.20 -11.45 -3.47
C TYR A 141 4.93 -10.58 -4.50
N VAL A 142 4.16 -9.81 -5.26
CA VAL A 142 4.67 -8.74 -6.15
C VAL A 142 4.27 -7.40 -5.54
N ILE A 143 5.27 -6.56 -5.27
CA ILE A 143 5.10 -5.22 -4.71
C ILE A 143 5.52 -4.20 -5.78
N GLU A 144 4.66 -3.27 -6.13
CA GLU A 144 4.89 -2.21 -7.11
C GLU A 144 4.75 -0.83 -6.46
N ASN A 145 5.27 0.22 -7.09
CA ASN A 145 5.16 1.60 -6.57
C ASN A 145 4.69 2.59 -7.63
N PRO A 146 3.37 2.83 -7.76
CA PRO A 146 2.86 3.95 -8.55
C PRO A 146 3.09 5.30 -7.84
N ASP A 147 2.88 5.36 -6.52
CA ASP A 147 3.05 6.54 -5.64
C ASP A 147 3.43 6.15 -4.19
N HIS A 148 2.96 4.98 -3.72
CA HIS A 148 3.41 4.27 -2.52
C HIS A 148 3.52 2.76 -2.81
N PRO A 149 4.31 1.99 -2.04
CA PRO A 149 4.40 0.53 -2.21
C PRO A 149 3.03 -0.14 -2.03
N ILE A 150 2.63 -0.94 -3.01
CA ILE A 150 1.39 -1.72 -3.03
C ILE A 150 1.64 -3.15 -3.47
N ILE A 151 0.92 -4.10 -2.87
CA ILE A 151 0.93 -5.49 -3.28
C ILE A 151 -0.06 -5.65 -4.43
N THR A 152 0.45 -5.97 -5.61
CA THR A 152 -0.38 -6.13 -6.82
C THR A 152 -0.77 -7.57 -7.07
N GLN A 153 0.01 -8.52 -6.56
CA GLN A 153 -0.23 -9.95 -6.74
C GLN A 153 0.22 -10.77 -5.52
N TRP A 154 -0.54 -11.83 -5.22
CA TRP A 154 -0.20 -12.87 -4.25
C TRP A 154 -0.52 -14.26 -4.84
N ILE A 155 0.44 -15.19 -4.77
CA ILE A 155 0.29 -16.58 -5.24
C ILE A 155 0.66 -17.55 -4.12
N ASN A 156 -0.26 -18.44 -3.74
CA ASN A 156 0.04 -19.62 -2.93
C ASN A 156 0.28 -20.83 -3.83
N LYS A 157 1.39 -21.55 -3.63
CA LYS A 157 1.79 -22.74 -4.39
C LYS A 157 2.05 -23.93 -3.48
#